data_AF-A0A2H0DIS7-F1
#
_entry.id   AF-A0A2H0DIS7-F1
#
_cell.length_a   1.000
_cell.length_b   1.000
_cell.length_c   1.000
_cell.angle_alpha   90.00
_cell.angle_beta   90.00
_cell.angle_gamma   90.00
#
_symmetry.space_group_name_H-M   'P 1'
#
loop_
_entity.id
_entity.type
_entity.pdbx_description
1 polymer ?
#
loop_
_entity_poly.entity_id
_entity_poly.type
_entity_poly.pdbx_seq_one_letter_code
_entity_poly.pdbx_strand_id
1 'polypeptide(L)'
;MKPRREQVEYLVEVTRIEAAFIEECLECGAVELKGSDPGSVEITPSHLAKLRRLQRICRDLDVDILAGSIIVDLLDRVDEMERELKWRRR
;
A
#
# COMPACT_ATOMS: atom_id res chain seq x y z
N MET A 1 -7.04 0.19 14.22
CA MET A 1 -7.70 -1.14 14.33
C MET A 1 -6.60 -2.16 14.13
N LYS A 2 -6.37 -3.13 15.03
CA LYS A 2 -5.27 -4.10 14.83
C LYS A 2 -5.58 -4.99 13.63
N PRO A 3 -4.62 -5.22 12.71
CA PRO A 3 -4.82 -6.12 11.58
C PRO A 3 -5.09 -7.55 12.06
N ARG A 4 -6.04 -8.26 11.44
CA ARG A 4 -6.30 -9.66 11.79
C ARG A 4 -5.18 -10.53 11.23
N ARG A 5 -4.69 -11.48 12.04
CA ARG A 5 -3.56 -12.36 11.72
C ARG A 5 -3.69 -13.08 10.39
N GLU A 6 -4.89 -13.58 10.07
CA GLU A 6 -5.19 -14.29 8.82
C GLU A 6 -5.02 -13.41 7.56
N GLN A 7 -5.28 -12.10 7.67
CA GLN A 7 -5.10 -11.16 6.55
C GLN A 7 -3.62 -10.91 6.27
N VAL A 8 -2.82 -10.83 7.33
CA VAL A 8 -1.37 -10.67 7.25
C VAL A 8 -0.75 -11.93 6.65
N GLU A 9 -1.13 -13.12 7.11
CA GLU A 9 -0.62 -14.40 6.61
C GLU A 9 -0.89 -14.56 5.10
N TYR A 10 -2.11 -14.25 4.64
CA TYR A 10 -2.44 -14.28 3.21
C TYR A 10 -1.64 -13.24 2.41
N LEU A 11 -1.48 -12.02 2.92
CA LEU A 11 -0.68 -10.99 2.26
C LEU A 11 0.79 -11.41 2.17
N VAL A 12 1.36 -12.00 3.21
CA VAL A 12 2.73 -12.52 3.20
C VAL A 12 2.89 -13.59 2.11
N GLU A 13 1.93 -14.51 2.01
CA GLU A 13 1.95 -15.58 1.00
C GLU A 13 1.93 -15.02 -0.44
N VAL A 14 1.04 -14.07 -0.73
CA VAL A 14 0.85 -13.52 -2.08
C VAL A 14 1.94 -12.50 -2.44
N THR A 15 2.37 -11.68 -1.49
CA THR A 15 3.31 -10.56 -1.75
C THR A 15 4.77 -10.99 -1.63
N ARG A 16 5.05 -12.01 -0.81
CA ARG A 16 6.38 -12.35 -0.28
C ARG A 16 7.07 -11.19 0.46
N ILE A 17 6.29 -10.28 1.01
CA ILE A 17 6.74 -9.19 1.89
C ILE A 17 6.70 -9.69 3.34
N GLU A 18 7.58 -9.18 4.18
CA GLU A 18 7.65 -9.58 5.59
C GLU A 18 6.39 -9.17 6.36
N ALA A 19 5.96 -10.04 7.28
CA ALA A 19 4.74 -9.85 8.06
C ALA A 19 4.75 -8.56 8.87
N ALA A 20 5.87 -8.23 9.51
CA ALA A 20 6.01 -7.02 10.32
C ALA A 20 5.79 -5.74 9.50
N PHE A 21 6.33 -5.71 8.27
CA PHE A 21 6.12 -4.59 7.35
C PHE A 21 4.65 -4.46 6.94
N ILE A 22 4.00 -5.59 6.64
CA ILE A 22 2.57 -5.61 6.29
C ILE A 22 1.71 -5.14 7.47
N GLU A 23 2.00 -5.62 8.68
CA GLU A 23 1.28 -5.21 9.90
C GLU A 23 1.35 -3.70 10.09
N GLU A 24 2.55 -3.13 10.03
CA GLU A 24 2.73 -1.69 10.19
C GLU A 24 2.05 -0.89 9.07
N CYS A 25 2.08 -1.38 7.82
CA CYS A 25 1.34 -0.77 6.70
C CYS A 25 -0.18 -0.75 6.94
N LEU A 26 -0.73 -1.81 7.53
CA LEU A 26 -2.16 -1.88 7.86
C LEU A 26 -2.49 -1.01 9.08
N GLU A 27 -1.59 -0.91 10.05
CA GLU A 27 -1.76 -0.09 11.26
C GLU A 27 -1.76 1.41 10.96
N CYS A 28 -0.88 1.88 10.07
CA CYS A 28 -0.80 3.28 9.67
C CYS A 28 -1.80 3.66 8.56
N GLY A 29 -2.55 2.69 8.03
CA GLY A 29 -3.53 2.91 6.96
C GLY A 29 -2.90 3.13 5.58
N ALA A 30 -1.62 2.78 5.39
CA ALA A 30 -0.96 2.87 4.10
C ALA A 30 -1.65 1.99 3.03
N VAL A 31 -2.26 0.88 3.46
CA VAL A 31 -3.10 0.02 2.65
C VAL A 31 -4.39 -0.30 3.39
N GLU A 32 -5.52 -0.06 2.74
CA GLU A 32 -6.82 -0.45 3.25
C GLU A 32 -7.31 -1.70 2.51
N LEU A 33 -7.55 -2.77 3.26
CA LEU A 33 -8.18 -3.97 2.74
C LEU A 33 -9.70 -3.83 2.88
N LYS A 34 -10.43 -3.94 1.76
CA LYS A 34 -11.89 -3.98 1.78
C LYS A 34 -12.36 -5.40 2.12
N GLY A 35 -13.21 -5.51 3.12
CA GLY A 35 -13.75 -6.77 3.63
C GLY A 35 -13.40 -6.99 5.10
N SER A 36 -14.43 -7.20 5.93
CA SER A 36 -14.26 -7.47 7.36
C SER A 36 -14.04 -8.95 7.66
N ASP A 37 -14.40 -9.84 6.73
CA ASP A 37 -14.22 -11.28 6.89
C ASP A 37 -13.00 -11.79 6.11
N PRO A 38 -12.22 -12.74 6.68
CA PRO A 38 -11.01 -13.30 6.07
C PRO A 38 -11.23 -13.85 4.65
N GLY A 39 -12.39 -14.50 4.41
CA GLY A 39 -12.77 -14.99 3.08
C GLY A 39 -13.34 -13.93 2.12
N SER A 40 -13.47 -12.69 2.57
CA SER A 40 -14.04 -11.56 1.82
C SER A 40 -13.03 -10.46 1.49
N VAL A 41 -11.77 -10.64 1.88
CA VAL A 41 -10.71 -9.64 1.66
C VAL A 41 -10.36 -9.60 0.18
N GLU A 42 -10.76 -8.52 -0.49
CA GLU A 42 -10.38 -8.30 -1.88
C GLU A 42 -8.97 -7.71 -1.96
N ILE A 43 -8.00 -8.55 -2.35
CA ILE A 43 -6.66 -8.08 -2.69
C ILE A 43 -6.59 -7.82 -4.19
N THR A 44 -6.41 -6.55 -4.54
CA THR A 44 -6.23 -6.14 -5.93
C THR A 44 -4.74 -6.07 -6.28
N PRO A 45 -4.38 -6.17 -7.58
CA PRO A 45 -3.03 -5.87 -8.03
C PRO A 45 -2.54 -4.47 -7.64
N SER A 46 -3.46 -3.52 -7.43
CA SER A 46 -3.13 -2.17 -6.96
C SER A 46 -2.60 -2.16 -5.53
N HIS A 47 -3.19 -2.97 -4.62
CA HIS A 47 -2.67 -3.13 -3.25
C HIS A 47 -1.23 -3.68 -3.27
N LEU A 48 -0.98 -4.70 -4.09
CA LEU A 48 0.34 -5.30 -4.26
C LEU A 48 1.37 -4.29 -4.81
N ALA A 49 0.97 -3.51 -5.81
CA ALA A 49 1.82 -2.48 -6.38
C ALA A 49 2.15 -1.37 -5.35
N LYS A 50 1.16 -0.94 -4.56
CA LYS A 50 1.35 0.07 -3.51
C LYS A 50 2.32 -0.43 -2.43
N LEU A 51 2.15 -1.65 -1.93
CA LEU A 51 3.06 -2.26 -0.94
C LEU A 51 4.51 -2.34 -1.45
N ARG A 52 4.71 -2.79 -2.70
CA ARG A 52 6.06 -2.87 -3.30
C ARG A 52 6.67 -1.48 -3.51
N ARG A 53 5.87 -0.50 -3.95
CA ARG A 53 6.32 0.89 -4.13
C ARG A 53 6.75 1.47 -2.78
N LEU A 54 5.95 1.25 -1.75
CA LEU A 54 6.22 1.71 -0.39
C LEU A 54 7.50 1.10 0.18
N GLN A 55 7.66 -0.24 0.08
CA GLN A 55 8.87 -0.93 0.53
C GLN A 55 10.13 -0.36 -0.13
N ARG A 56 10.05 -0.08 -1.44
CA ARG A 56 11.15 0.54 -2.18
C ARG A 56 11.43 1.96 -1.71
N ILE A 57 10.40 2.79 -1.52
CA ILE A 57 10.56 4.17 -1.02
C ILE A 57 11.20 4.20 0.35
N CYS A 58 10.72 3.38 1.30
CA CYS A 58 11.26 3.32 2.66
C CYS A 58 12.74 2.94 2.64
N ARG A 59 13.09 1.90 1.86
CA ARG A 59 14.48 1.43 1.73
C ARG A 59 15.38 2.45 1.03
N ASP A 60 14.92 3.03 -0.07
CA ASP A 60 15.76 3.87 -0.92
C ASP A 60 15.95 5.29 -0.33
N LEU A 61 14.99 5.77 0.48
CA LEU A 61 15.06 7.09 1.15
C LEU A 61 15.42 7.00 2.63
N ASP A 62 15.56 5.79 3.19
CA ASP A 62 15.80 5.53 4.61
C ASP A 62 14.79 6.24 5.53
N VAL A 63 13.51 6.02 5.24
CA VAL A 63 12.37 6.60 5.98
C VAL A 63 11.50 5.53 6.59
N ASP A 64 10.82 5.86 7.68
CA ASP A 64 9.81 4.98 8.30
C ASP A 64 8.58 4.78 7.39
N ILE A 65 7.74 3.79 7.71
CA ILE A 65 6.60 3.40 6.88
C ILE A 65 5.56 4.52 6.78
N LEU A 66 5.38 5.31 7.84
CA LEU A 66 4.44 6.43 7.85
C LEU A 66 4.90 7.54 6.90
N ALA A 67 6.16 7.94 6.98
CA ALA A 67 6.76 8.91 6.06
C ALA A 67 6.73 8.37 4.62
N GLY A 68 7.08 7.10 4.43
CA GLY A 68 7.00 6.43 3.15
C GLY A 68 5.59 6.43 2.56
N SER A 69 4.55 6.19 3.37
CA SER A 69 3.16 6.14 2.90
C SER A 69 2.69 7.51 2.45
N ILE A 70 3.04 8.57 3.19
CA ILE A 70 2.78 9.95 2.80
C ILE A 70 3.44 10.28 1.46
N ILE A 71 4.71 9.87 1.27
CA ILE A 71 5.43 10.10 0.01
C ILE A 71 4.75 9.38 -1.14
N VAL A 72 4.36 8.12 -0.96
CA VAL A 72 3.65 7.35 -1.99
C VAL A 72 2.33 8.01 -2.37
N ASP A 73 1.53 8.44 -1.40
CA ASP A 73 0.25 9.10 -1.65
C ASP A 73 0.43 10.43 -2.40
N LEU A 74 1.46 11.20 -2.06
CA LEU A 74 1.79 12.44 -2.77
C LEU A 74 2.20 12.17 -4.22
N LEU A 75 2.99 11.13 -4.46
CA LEU A 75 3.37 10.74 -5.82
C LEU A 75 2.17 10.27 -6.63
N ASP A 76 1.27 9.47 -6.04
CA ASP A 76 0.04 9.03 -6.68
C ASP A 76 -0.84 10.24 -7.07
N ARG A 77 -0.93 11.24 -6.19
CA ARG A 77 -1.65 12.49 -6.48
C ARG A 77 -1.00 13.30 -7.60
N VAL A 78 0.33 13.36 -7.66
CA VAL A 78 1.05 14.00 -8.78
C VAL A 78 0.77 13.25 -10.09
N ASP A 79 0.85 11.92 -10.08
CA ASP A 79 0.55 11.07 -11.25
C ASP A 79 -0.87 11.32 -11.77
N GLU A 80 -1.85 11.48 -10.88
CA GLU A 80 -3.23 11.82 -11.21
C GLU A 80 -3.35 13.22 -11.83
N MET A 81 -2.77 14.24 -11.21
CA MET A 81 -2.77 15.61 -11.73
C MET A 81 -2.12 15.70 -13.12
N GLU A 82 -1.01 14.99 -13.34
CA GLU A 82 -0.35 14.94 -14.64
C GLU A 82 -1.23 14.28 -15.72
N ARG A 83 -1.99 13.24 -15.37
CA ARG A 83 -2.93 12.60 -16.28
C ARG A 83 -4.06 13.57 -16.65
N GLU A 84 -4.63 14.28 -15.69
CA GLU A 84 -5.67 15.29 -15.96
C GLU A 84 -5.16 16.39 -16.91
N LEU A 85 -3.95 16.90 -16.69
CA LEU A 85 -3.35 17.90 -17.57
C LEU A 85 -3.15 17.37 -18.99
N LYS A 86 -2.72 16.11 -19.14
CA LYS A 86 -2.59 15.45 -20.46
C LYS A 86 -3.93 15.29 -21.14
N TRP A 87 -4.99 14.96 -20.40
CA TRP A 87 -6.36 14.88 -20.92
C TRP A 87 -6.87 16.24 -21.40
N ARG A 88 -6.65 17.31 -20.63
CA ARG A 88 -7.11 18.67 -20.98
C ARG A 88 -6.36 19.31 -22.16
N ARG A 89 -5.17 18.81 -22.50
CA ARG A 89 -4.36 19.28 -23.64
C ARG A 89 -4.67 18.54 -24.96
N ARG A 90 -5.52 17.51 -24.92
CA ARG A 90 -6.07 16.83 -26.11
C ARG A 90 -7.35 17.49 -26.54
#